data_AF-A0A365XTZ8-F1
#
_entry.id   AF-A0A365XTZ8-F1
#
_cell.length_a   1.000
_cell.length_b   1.000
_cell.length_c   1.000
_cell.angle_alpha   90.00
_cell.angle_beta   90.00
_cell.angle_gamma   90.00
#
_symmetry.space_group_name_H-M   'P 1'
#
loop_
_entity.id
_entity.type
_entity.pdbx_description
1 polymer ?
#
loop_
_entity_poly.entity_id
_entity_poly.type
_entity_poly.pdbx_seq_one_letter_code
_entity_poly.pdbx_strand_id
1 'polypeptide(L)'
;MMKEQYNEFASIAVCYNDKIRQADVFHEPIRREMSVVDKVVKMMEWNQLNYDQRREWRVNMLNAAKNMAKKEGMSLEGFKYDELFCMWDERLAMAINMLDQLLKEESDTTERKLLFRLHAMFLAEQYFLNIDRMFEKSYHNDYYVMVDVMIDFSESKYADKIGIEDLKKCFVYMYKHWEKRPYQEV
;
A
#
# COMPACT_ATOMS: atom_id res chain seq x y z
N MET A 1 23.08 14.44 22.87
CA MET A 1 22.99 14.75 21.42
C MET A 1 21.71 14.25 20.76
N MET A 2 21.53 13.00 20.28
CA MET A 2 20.24 12.60 19.67
C MET A 2 19.05 12.73 20.64
N LYS A 3 19.23 12.31 21.90
CA LYS A 3 18.17 12.33 22.93
C LYS A 3 17.72 13.75 23.34
N GLU A 4 18.59 14.74 23.25
CA GLU A 4 18.26 16.15 23.55
C GLU A 4 17.49 16.80 22.40
N GLN A 5 17.88 16.51 21.15
CA GLN A 5 17.14 16.95 19.96
C GLN A 5 15.73 16.32 19.89
N TYR A 6 15.57 15.06 20.32
CA TYR A 6 14.25 14.42 20.44
C TYR A 6 13.37 15.11 21.50
N ASN A 7 13.93 15.56 22.62
CA ASN A 7 13.19 16.29 23.66
C ASN A 7 12.77 17.70 23.20
N GLU A 8 13.59 18.35 22.38
CA GLU A 8 13.27 19.66 21.77
C GLU A 8 12.17 19.54 20.71
N PHE A 9 12.12 18.42 19.97
CA PHE A 9 11.01 18.11 19.05
C PHE A 9 9.72 17.74 19.79
N ALA A 10 9.82 16.98 20.89
CA ALA A 10 8.68 16.61 21.73
C ALA A 10 7.98 17.83 22.35
N SER A 11 8.73 18.88 22.73
CA SER A 11 8.16 20.12 23.27
C SER A 11 7.39 20.92 22.21
N ILE A 12 7.84 20.93 20.95
CA ILE A 12 7.10 21.50 19.81
C ILE A 12 5.84 20.67 19.52
N ALA A 13 5.92 19.34 19.60
CA ALA A 13 4.81 18.42 19.39
C ALA A 13 3.68 18.63 20.42
N VAL A 14 4.04 18.89 21.69
CA VAL A 14 3.10 19.25 22.76
C VAL A 14 2.33 20.54 22.46
N CYS A 15 2.91 21.52 21.77
CA CYS A 15 2.21 22.73 21.33
C CYS A 15 1.15 22.50 20.23
N TYR A 16 1.19 21.37 19.51
CA TYR A 16 0.22 21.01 18.46
C TYR A 16 -0.89 20.05 18.92
N ASN A 17 -0.91 19.70 20.21
CA ASN A 17 -1.85 18.75 20.81
C ASN A 17 -3.34 19.18 20.63
N ASP A 18 -3.60 20.49 20.53
CA ASP A 18 -4.95 21.01 20.28
C ASP A 18 -5.41 20.93 18.81
N LYS A 19 -4.48 20.91 17.84
CA LYS A 19 -4.83 20.85 16.40
C LYS A 19 -4.97 19.43 15.87
N ILE A 20 -4.19 18.47 16.39
CA ILE A 20 -4.22 17.07 15.93
C ILE A 20 -5.48 16.33 16.40
N ARG A 21 -6.13 16.80 17.48
CA ARG A 21 -7.43 16.26 17.92
C ARG A 21 -8.57 16.44 16.91
N GLN A 22 -8.43 17.33 15.92
CA GLN A 22 -9.49 17.66 14.96
C GLN A 22 -9.25 17.11 13.55
N ALA A 23 -8.08 16.53 13.26
CA ALA A 23 -7.78 15.88 11.96
C ALA A 23 -8.31 14.43 11.91
N ASP A 24 -9.48 14.19 12.52
CA ASP A 24 -10.14 12.89 12.63
C ASP A 24 -10.69 12.47 11.26
N VAL A 25 -9.84 11.88 10.43
CA VAL A 25 -10.28 11.05 9.30
C VAL A 25 -9.43 9.78 9.28
N PHE A 26 -10.13 8.66 9.52
CA PHE A 26 -9.68 7.26 9.49
C PHE A 26 -9.02 6.67 10.75
N HIS A 27 -9.77 5.70 11.31
CA HIS A 27 -9.38 4.56 12.14
C HIS A 27 -8.44 4.81 13.35
N GLU A 28 -8.96 4.55 14.56
CA GLU A 28 -8.43 3.54 15.51
C GLU A 28 -8.57 3.96 17.00
N PRO A 29 -9.14 3.09 17.84
CA PRO A 29 -8.93 3.10 19.30
C PRO A 29 -7.43 3.09 19.69
N ILE A 30 -6.55 2.46 18.90
CA ILE A 30 -5.09 2.40 19.12
C ILE A 30 -4.44 3.79 19.10
N ARG A 31 -4.84 4.67 18.19
CA ARG A 31 -4.25 6.04 18.07
C ARG A 31 -4.75 7.01 19.13
N ARG A 32 -5.85 6.70 19.81
CA ARG A 32 -6.38 7.52 20.92
C ARG A 32 -5.57 7.37 22.20
N GLU A 33 -4.86 6.26 22.38
CA GLU A 33 -4.02 6.02 23.55
C GLU A 33 -2.59 6.56 23.40
N MET A 34 -2.15 6.90 22.18
CA MET A 34 -0.80 7.41 21.93
C MET A 34 -0.67 8.91 22.19
N SER A 35 0.34 9.31 22.96
CA SER A 35 0.67 10.73 23.15
C SER A 35 1.17 11.35 21.83
N VAL A 36 1.09 12.68 21.71
CA VAL A 36 1.61 13.38 20.52
C VAL A 36 3.12 13.20 20.36
N VAL A 37 3.85 13.06 21.47
CA VAL A 37 5.27 12.71 21.47
C VAL A 37 5.49 11.34 20.83
N ASP A 38 4.70 10.33 21.22
CA ASP A 38 4.81 9.00 20.63
C ASP A 38 4.45 9.00 19.14
N LYS A 39 3.49 9.83 18.73
CA LYS A 39 3.13 10.01 17.31
C LYS A 39 4.29 10.62 16.52
N VAL A 40 4.95 11.65 17.05
CA VAL A 40 6.11 12.29 16.40
C VAL A 40 7.31 11.34 16.34
N VAL A 41 7.61 10.62 17.43
CA VAL A 41 8.69 9.62 17.45
C VAL A 41 8.43 8.53 16.40
N LYS A 42 7.22 7.96 16.36
CA LYS A 42 6.87 6.96 15.33
C LYS A 42 6.97 7.53 13.91
N MET A 43 6.63 8.80 13.70
CA MET A 43 6.75 9.44 12.39
C MET A 43 8.21 9.67 11.98
N MET A 44 9.08 9.98 12.93
CA MET A 44 10.52 10.07 12.70
C MET A 44 11.14 8.70 12.42
N GLU A 45 10.76 7.66 13.18
CA GLU A 45 11.17 6.27 12.92
C GLU A 45 10.70 5.81 11.54
N TRP A 46 9.45 6.07 11.18
CA TRP A 46 8.88 5.78 9.87
C TRP A 46 9.69 6.39 8.72
N ASN A 47 10.11 7.65 8.87
CA ASN A 47 10.89 8.34 7.85
C ASN A 47 12.27 7.72 7.62
N GLN A 48 12.83 7.01 8.61
CA GLN A 48 14.10 6.30 8.51
C GLN A 48 14.00 4.91 7.90
N LEU A 49 12.80 4.33 7.83
CA LEU A 49 12.59 3.00 7.27
C LEU A 49 12.78 2.98 5.75
N ASN A 50 13.46 1.97 5.26
CA ASN A 50 13.48 1.63 3.83
C ASN A 50 12.14 1.00 3.39
N TYR A 51 11.97 0.76 2.09
CA TYR A 51 10.71 0.25 1.53
C TYR A 51 10.25 -1.07 2.19
N ASP A 52 11.15 -2.04 2.32
CA ASP A 52 10.83 -3.35 2.90
C ASP A 52 10.44 -3.24 4.38
N GLN A 53 11.15 -2.40 5.12
CA GLN A 53 10.85 -2.13 6.53
C GLN A 53 9.49 -1.43 6.68
N ARG A 54 9.16 -0.48 5.80
CA ARG A 54 7.83 0.15 5.79
C ARG A 54 6.73 -0.86 5.46
N ARG A 55 6.98 -1.81 4.55
CA ARG A 55 6.04 -2.90 4.23
C ARG A 55 5.78 -3.77 5.45
N GLU A 56 6.84 -4.24 6.11
CA GLU A 56 6.73 -5.07 7.31
C GLU A 56 5.98 -4.36 8.43
N TRP A 57 6.30 -3.08 8.67
CA TRP A 57 5.62 -2.27 9.67
C TRP A 57 4.11 -2.17 9.41
N ARG A 58 3.67 -1.99 8.15
CA ARG A 58 2.25 -1.91 7.79
C ARG A 58 1.50 -3.20 8.08
N VAL A 59 2.07 -4.34 7.70
CA VAL A 59 1.50 -5.67 7.98
C VAL A 59 1.35 -5.86 9.50
N ASN A 60 2.38 -5.50 10.26
CA ASN A 60 2.35 -5.58 11.72
C ASN A 60 1.29 -4.68 12.35
N MET A 61 1.16 -3.44 11.86
CA MET A 61 0.12 -2.52 12.32
C MET A 61 -1.29 -3.03 12.04
N LEU A 62 -1.56 -3.51 10.82
CA LEU A 62 -2.85 -4.07 10.46
C LEU A 62 -3.19 -5.30 11.33
N ASN A 63 -2.22 -6.18 11.57
CA ASN A 63 -2.41 -7.34 12.44
C ASN A 63 -2.72 -6.94 13.88
N ALA A 64 -2.02 -5.93 14.42
CA ALA A 64 -2.29 -5.38 15.74
C ALA A 64 -3.71 -4.79 15.83
N ALA A 65 -4.12 -4.00 14.82
CA ALA A 65 -5.44 -3.40 14.73
C ALA A 65 -6.57 -4.43 14.68
N LYS A 66 -6.41 -5.47 13.86
CA LYS A 66 -7.37 -6.58 13.79
C LYS A 66 -7.45 -7.36 15.09
N ASN A 67 -6.33 -7.59 15.76
CA ASN A 67 -6.31 -8.28 17.05
C ASN A 67 -7.01 -7.47 18.14
N MET A 68 -6.86 -6.15 18.13
CA MET A 68 -7.60 -5.27 19.04
C MET A 68 -9.10 -5.30 18.71
N ALA A 69 -9.48 -5.10 17.45
CA ALA A 69 -10.87 -5.14 17.01
C ALA A 69 -11.57 -6.45 17.40
N LYS A 70 -10.88 -7.59 17.27
CA LYS A 70 -11.39 -8.90 17.75
C LYS A 70 -11.61 -8.93 19.25
N LYS A 71 -10.67 -8.41 20.06
CA LYS A 71 -10.79 -8.36 21.52
C LYS A 71 -11.97 -7.49 21.96
N GLU A 72 -12.19 -6.38 21.25
CA GLU A 72 -13.26 -5.41 21.51
C GLU A 72 -14.61 -5.81 20.85
N GLY A 73 -14.71 -6.97 20.19
CA GLY A 73 -15.93 -7.42 19.52
C GLY A 73 -16.37 -6.56 18.33
N MET A 74 -15.45 -5.81 17.72
CA MET A 74 -15.73 -4.93 16.59
C MET A 74 -15.72 -5.68 15.26
N SER A 75 -16.49 -5.18 14.27
CA SER A 75 -16.47 -5.72 12.91
C SER A 75 -15.09 -5.55 12.26
N LEU A 76 -14.63 -6.61 11.59
CA LEU A 76 -13.39 -6.60 10.82
C LEU A 76 -13.57 -6.10 9.38
N GLU A 77 -14.81 -5.88 8.94
CA GLU A 77 -15.12 -5.48 7.56
C GLU A 77 -14.46 -4.14 7.19
N GLY A 78 -14.31 -3.24 8.16
CA GLY A 78 -13.62 -1.96 7.98
C GLY A 78 -12.14 -2.07 7.62
N PHE A 79 -11.51 -3.23 7.87
CA PHE A 79 -10.09 -3.48 7.57
C PHE A 79 -9.87 -4.15 6.22
N LYS A 80 -10.95 -4.47 5.48
CA LYS A 80 -10.85 -5.31 4.28
C LYS A 80 -10.02 -4.67 3.16
N TYR A 81 -10.16 -3.35 3.01
CA TYR A 81 -9.33 -2.59 2.07
C TYR A 81 -7.85 -2.67 2.43
N ASP A 82 -7.49 -2.38 3.68
CA ASP A 82 -6.09 -2.40 4.14
C ASP A 82 -5.45 -3.79 4.03
N GLU A 83 -6.23 -4.87 4.26
CA GLU A 83 -5.79 -6.24 4.01
C GLU A 83 -5.43 -6.47 2.54
N LEU A 84 -6.37 -6.14 1.65
CA LEU A 84 -6.19 -6.32 0.21
C LEU A 84 -5.04 -5.46 -0.31
N PHE A 85 -4.90 -4.25 0.23
CA PHE A 85 -3.84 -3.33 -0.09
C PHE A 85 -2.46 -3.85 0.34
N CYS A 86 -2.33 -4.43 1.53
CA CYS A 86 -1.10 -5.08 1.96
C CYS A 86 -0.75 -6.29 1.08
N MET A 87 -1.76 -7.12 0.75
CA MET A 87 -1.56 -8.26 -0.15
C MET A 87 -1.16 -7.82 -1.56
N TRP A 88 -1.76 -6.75 -2.08
CA TRP A 88 -1.44 -6.18 -3.38
C TRP A 88 0.01 -5.68 -3.41
N ASP A 89 0.41 -4.88 -2.43
CA ASP A 89 1.77 -4.31 -2.31
C ASP A 89 2.86 -5.40 -2.29
N GLU A 90 2.63 -6.49 -1.54
CA GLU A 90 3.56 -7.62 -1.48
C GLU A 90 3.66 -8.36 -2.83
N ARG A 91 2.50 -8.71 -3.41
CA ARG A 91 2.44 -9.42 -4.69
C ARG A 91 3.00 -8.58 -5.84
N LEU A 92 2.74 -7.28 -5.83
CA LEU A 92 3.25 -6.31 -6.80
C LEU A 92 4.78 -6.26 -6.76
N ALA A 93 5.38 -6.13 -5.58
CA ALA A 93 6.83 -6.11 -5.42
C ALA A 93 7.50 -7.40 -5.92
N MET A 94 6.90 -8.56 -5.64
CA MET A 94 7.38 -9.85 -6.15
C MET A 94 7.27 -9.94 -7.68
N ALA A 95 6.14 -9.50 -8.24
CA ALA A 95 5.92 -9.53 -9.68
C ALA A 95 6.90 -8.61 -10.42
N ILE A 96 7.16 -7.41 -9.92
CA ILE A 96 8.15 -6.47 -10.48
C ILE A 96 9.53 -7.12 -10.58
N ASN A 97 10.02 -7.72 -9.49
CA ASN A 97 11.32 -8.38 -9.49
C ASN A 97 11.39 -9.54 -10.51
N MET A 98 10.30 -10.31 -10.62
CA MET A 98 10.22 -11.42 -11.57
C MET A 98 10.17 -10.95 -13.02
N LEU A 99 9.43 -9.88 -13.31
CA LEU A 99 9.34 -9.26 -14.63
C LEU A 99 10.70 -8.69 -15.07
N ASP A 100 11.46 -8.06 -14.17
CA ASP A 100 12.81 -7.58 -14.46
C ASP A 100 13.77 -8.70 -14.88
N GLN A 101 13.70 -9.87 -14.23
CA GLN A 101 14.51 -11.04 -14.62
C GLN A 101 14.07 -11.58 -15.99
N LEU A 102 12.77 -11.77 -16.19
CA LEU A 102 12.24 -12.27 -17.46
C LEU A 102 12.58 -11.35 -18.65
N LEU A 103 12.57 -10.03 -18.45
CA LEU A 103 12.95 -9.05 -19.48
C LEU A 103 14.40 -9.18 -19.94
N LYS A 104 15.31 -9.58 -19.05
CA LYS A 104 16.73 -9.77 -19.36
C LYS A 104 16.98 -11.05 -20.16
N GLU A 105 16.14 -12.06 -19.95
CA GLU A 105 16.26 -13.39 -20.54
C GLU A 105 15.48 -13.54 -21.85
N GLU A 106 14.33 -12.86 -21.98
CA GLU A 106 13.44 -13.02 -23.13
C GLU A 106 14.06 -12.43 -24.40
N SER A 107 14.04 -13.19 -25.49
CA SER A 107 14.53 -12.83 -26.82
C SER A 107 13.44 -12.60 -27.85
N ASP A 108 12.24 -13.18 -27.65
CA ASP A 108 11.08 -12.92 -28.49
C ASP A 108 10.60 -11.47 -28.34
N THR A 109 10.42 -10.80 -29.48
CA THR A 109 10.10 -9.36 -29.48
C THR A 109 8.69 -9.07 -28.99
N THR A 110 7.73 -9.96 -29.24
CA THR A 110 6.34 -9.79 -28.81
C THR A 110 6.24 -9.98 -27.31
N GLU A 111 6.81 -11.06 -26.79
CA GLU A 111 6.85 -11.35 -25.34
C GLU A 111 7.62 -10.28 -24.57
N ARG A 112 8.76 -9.81 -25.09
CA ARG A 112 9.52 -8.72 -24.45
C ARG A 112 8.69 -7.44 -24.37
N LYS A 113 7.85 -7.13 -25.37
CA LYS A 113 6.94 -5.97 -25.33
C LYS A 113 5.84 -6.15 -24.29
N LEU A 114 5.23 -7.34 -24.19
CA LEU A 114 4.22 -7.64 -23.17
C LEU A 114 4.80 -7.51 -21.76
N LEU A 115 5.96 -8.14 -21.51
CA LEU A 115 6.70 -8.03 -20.25
C LEU A 115 7.02 -6.58 -19.91
N PHE A 116 7.49 -5.79 -20.88
CA PHE A 116 7.85 -4.40 -20.66
C PHE A 116 6.63 -3.55 -20.28
N ARG A 117 5.50 -3.70 -20.98
CA ARG A 117 4.27 -2.97 -20.71
C ARG A 117 3.76 -3.26 -19.30
N LEU A 118 3.71 -4.53 -18.91
CA LEU A 118 3.28 -4.91 -17.56
C LEU A 118 4.26 -4.41 -16.48
N HIS A 119 5.56 -4.55 -16.71
CA HIS A 119 6.58 -4.09 -15.76
C HIS A 119 6.53 -2.58 -15.54
N ALA A 120 6.43 -1.80 -16.62
CA ALA A 120 6.29 -0.34 -16.53
C ALA A 120 5.02 0.06 -15.76
N MET A 121 3.91 -0.62 -16.02
CA MET A 121 2.65 -0.39 -15.31
C MET A 121 2.77 -0.68 -13.81
N PHE A 122 3.40 -1.79 -13.44
CA PHE A 122 3.59 -2.18 -12.04
C PHE A 122 4.56 -1.24 -11.30
N LEU A 123 5.63 -0.79 -11.96
CA LEU A 123 6.53 0.23 -11.41
C LEU A 123 5.80 1.56 -11.16
N ALA A 124 4.95 1.98 -12.10
CA ALA A 124 4.13 3.17 -11.93
C ALA A 124 3.15 3.01 -10.75
N GLU A 125 2.49 1.86 -10.63
CA GLU A 125 1.62 1.57 -9.48
C GLU A 125 2.38 1.65 -8.17
N GLN A 126 3.52 0.98 -8.08
CA GLN A 126 4.35 0.98 -6.88
C GLN A 126 4.77 2.42 -6.50
N TYR A 127 5.08 3.26 -7.50
CA TYR A 127 5.36 4.67 -7.27
C TYR A 127 4.15 5.42 -6.71
N PHE A 128 2.96 5.23 -7.29
CA PHE A 128 1.72 5.87 -6.80
C PHE A 128 1.33 5.40 -5.41
N LEU A 129 1.46 4.11 -5.10
CA LEU A 129 1.26 3.58 -3.75
C LEU A 129 2.18 4.26 -2.74
N ASN A 130 3.43 4.51 -3.12
CA ASN A 130 4.39 5.21 -2.26
C ASN A 130 4.02 6.69 -2.06
N ILE A 131 3.50 7.36 -3.08
CA ILE A 131 3.00 8.75 -2.98
C ILE A 131 1.75 8.83 -2.10
N ASP A 132 0.74 7.98 -2.34
CA ASP A 132 -0.49 7.96 -1.55
C ASP A 132 -0.19 7.92 -0.05
N ARG A 133 0.74 7.02 0.30
CA ARG A 133 1.22 6.80 1.66
C ARG A 133 2.03 7.97 2.26
N MET A 134 2.37 8.99 1.48
CA MET A 134 3.07 10.20 1.92
C MET A 134 2.17 11.44 1.98
N PHE A 135 1.02 11.47 1.30
CA PHE A 135 0.25 12.71 1.09
C PHE A 135 -1.26 12.61 1.42
N GLU A 136 -1.70 11.55 2.12
CA GLU A 136 -3.08 11.37 2.59
C GLU A 136 -4.14 11.48 1.45
N LYS A 137 -3.75 11.13 0.22
CA LYS A 137 -4.63 11.09 -0.96
C LYS A 137 -4.28 9.90 -1.81
N SER A 138 -5.28 9.04 -2.06
CA SER A 138 -5.08 7.86 -2.87
C SER A 138 -4.84 8.15 -4.34
N TYR A 139 -3.64 7.75 -4.77
CA TYR A 139 -3.22 7.69 -6.16
C TYR A 139 -2.99 6.23 -6.50
N HIS A 140 -3.75 5.73 -7.46
CA HIS A 140 -3.55 4.45 -8.12
C HIS A 140 -3.49 4.70 -9.62
N ASN A 141 -2.96 3.75 -10.39
CA ASN A 141 -3.21 3.77 -11.82
C ASN A 141 -4.72 3.73 -12.10
N ASP A 142 -5.07 4.28 -13.25
CA ASP A 142 -6.41 4.12 -13.79
C ASP A 142 -6.76 2.62 -13.85
N TYR A 143 -7.91 2.28 -13.26
CA TYR A 143 -8.37 0.91 -13.14
C TYR A 143 -8.43 0.20 -14.48
N TYR A 144 -9.00 0.86 -15.49
CA TYR A 144 -9.19 0.29 -16.82
C TYR A 144 -7.85 0.06 -17.48
N VAL A 145 -6.92 1.02 -17.36
CA VAL A 145 -5.57 0.90 -17.93
C VAL A 145 -4.79 -0.27 -17.29
N MET A 146 -4.84 -0.41 -15.96
CA MET A 146 -4.16 -1.52 -15.27
C MET A 146 -4.76 -2.88 -15.67
N VAL A 147 -6.10 -2.99 -15.69
CA VAL A 147 -6.79 -4.23 -16.04
C VAL A 147 -6.55 -4.61 -17.49
N ASP A 148 -6.59 -3.65 -18.42
CA ASP A 148 -6.33 -3.89 -19.84
C ASP A 148 -4.90 -4.41 -20.06
N VAL A 149 -3.90 -3.82 -19.41
CA VAL A 149 -2.51 -4.30 -19.51
C VAL A 149 -2.37 -5.73 -18.95
N MET A 150 -3.10 -6.07 -17.88
CA MET A 150 -3.11 -7.45 -17.37
C MET A 150 -3.86 -8.43 -18.29
N ILE A 151 -4.91 -7.99 -18.98
CA ILE A 151 -5.64 -8.78 -19.98
C ILE A 151 -4.75 -9.02 -21.20
N ASP A 152 -4.13 -7.97 -21.75
CA ASP A 152 -3.15 -8.09 -22.83
C ASP A 152 -2.03 -9.07 -22.46
N PHE A 153 -1.55 -9.01 -21.21
CA PHE A 153 -0.49 -9.90 -20.74
C PHE A 153 -0.97 -11.35 -20.51
N SER A 154 -2.27 -11.60 -20.37
CA SER A 154 -2.80 -12.96 -20.13
C SER A 154 -2.56 -13.92 -21.29
N GLU A 155 -2.27 -13.40 -22.48
CA GLU A 155 -1.87 -14.17 -23.66
C GLU A 155 -0.38 -14.54 -23.68
N SER A 156 0.44 -13.94 -22.80
CA SER A 156 1.87 -14.22 -22.69
C SER A 156 2.11 -15.65 -22.18
N LYS A 157 3.16 -16.30 -22.69
CA LYS A 157 3.64 -17.58 -22.13
C LYS A 157 4.12 -17.47 -20.66
N TYR A 158 4.29 -16.26 -20.14
CA TYR A 158 4.68 -16.00 -18.75
C TYR A 158 3.50 -15.69 -17.82
N ALA A 159 2.27 -15.60 -18.33
CA ALA A 159 1.08 -15.24 -17.56
C ALA A 159 0.92 -16.07 -16.28
N ASP A 160 1.02 -17.39 -16.39
CA ASP A 160 0.90 -18.33 -15.27
C ASP A 160 2.06 -18.19 -14.28
N LYS A 161 3.29 -18.00 -14.79
CA LYS A 161 4.50 -17.85 -13.96
C LYS A 161 4.42 -16.59 -13.09
N ILE A 162 3.89 -15.50 -13.65
CA ILE A 162 3.66 -14.25 -12.92
C ILE A 162 2.45 -14.36 -11.97
N GLY A 163 1.49 -15.23 -12.27
CA GLY A 163 0.22 -15.31 -11.55
C GLY A 163 -0.71 -14.14 -11.89
N ILE A 164 -0.76 -13.76 -13.17
CA ILE A 164 -1.46 -12.54 -13.61
C ILE A 164 -2.94 -12.55 -13.26
N GLU A 165 -3.60 -13.70 -13.32
CA GLU A 165 -5.02 -13.82 -12.99
C GLU A 165 -5.31 -13.52 -11.52
N ASP A 166 -4.42 -13.97 -10.63
CA ASP A 166 -4.53 -13.72 -9.19
C ASP A 166 -4.20 -12.27 -8.83
N LEU A 167 -3.20 -11.67 -9.52
CA LEU A 167 -2.90 -10.25 -9.41
C LEU A 167 -4.09 -9.39 -9.86
N LYS A 168 -4.70 -9.72 -10.99
CA LYS A 168 -5.90 -9.04 -11.51
C LYS A 168 -7.05 -9.12 -10.52
N LYS A 169 -7.36 -10.32 -10.00
CA LYS A 169 -8.38 -10.48 -8.96
C LYS A 169 -8.06 -9.64 -7.72
N CYS A 170 -6.83 -9.68 -7.23
CA CYS A 170 -6.42 -8.90 -6.06
C CYS A 170 -6.61 -7.39 -6.29
N PHE A 171 -6.16 -6.87 -7.43
CA PHE A 171 -6.30 -5.48 -7.81
C PHE A 171 -7.76 -5.05 -7.93
N VAL A 172 -8.60 -5.84 -8.63
CA VAL A 172 -10.03 -5.57 -8.79
C VAL A 172 -10.75 -5.54 -7.44
N TYR A 173 -10.45 -6.50 -6.55
CA TYR A 173 -11.04 -6.53 -5.22
C TYR A 173 -10.59 -5.32 -4.39
N MET A 174 -9.29 -5.03 -4.39
CA MET A 174 -8.74 -3.86 -3.70
C MET A 174 -9.44 -2.58 -4.17
N TYR A 175 -9.56 -2.39 -5.49
CA TYR A 175 -10.19 -1.21 -6.08
C TYR A 175 -11.68 -1.08 -5.71
N LYS A 176 -12.45 -2.18 -5.72
CA LYS A 176 -13.85 -2.18 -5.26
C LYS A 176 -14.01 -1.71 -3.81
N HIS A 177 -13.07 -2.09 -2.95
CA HIS A 177 -13.09 -1.68 -1.54
C HIS A 177 -12.51 -0.28 -1.31
N TRP A 178 -11.64 0.17 -2.21
CA TRP A 178 -11.08 1.52 -2.22
C TRP A 178 -12.15 2.56 -2.56
N GLU A 179 -12.91 2.35 -3.63
CA GLU A 179 -13.75 3.43 -4.16
C GLU A 179 -14.95 3.80 -3.29
N LYS A 180 -15.56 2.90 -2.50
CA LYS A 180 -16.80 3.13 -1.70
C LYS A 180 -17.87 4.02 -2.39
N ARG A 181 -17.81 4.20 -3.71
CA ARG A 181 -18.85 4.77 -4.56
C ARG A 181 -19.56 3.58 -5.17
N PRO A 182 -20.91 3.56 -5.16
CA PRO A 182 -21.64 2.50 -5.82
C PRO A 182 -21.20 2.47 -7.28
N TYR A 183 -20.69 1.31 -7.71
CA TYR A 183 -20.54 0.95 -9.12
C TYR A 183 -21.92 1.14 -9.76
N GLN A 184 -22.16 2.31 -10.37
CA GLN A 184 -23.09 2.37 -11.47
C GLN A 184 -22.27 1.90 -12.65
N GLU A 185 -22.56 0.66 -13.06
CA GLU A 185 -21.99 -0.01 -14.22
C GLU A 185 -21.81 1.00 -15.36
N VAL A 186 -20.56 1.20 -15.79
CA VAL A 186 -20.19 1.92 -17.01
C VAL A 186 -19.91 0.88 -18.08
#